data_AF-A0A520GWF2-F1
#
_entry.id   AF-A0A520GWF2-F1
#
_cell.length_a   1.000
_cell.length_b   1.000
_cell.length_c   1.000
_cell.angle_alpha   90.00
_cell.angle_beta   90.00
_cell.angle_gamma   90.00
#
_symmetry.space_group_name_H-M   'P 1'
#
loop_
_entity.id
_entity.type
_entity.pdbx_description
1 polymer ?
#
loop_
_entity_poly.entity_id
_entity_poly.type
_entity_poly.pdbx_seq_one_letter_code
_entity_poly.pdbx_strand_id
1 'polypeptide(L)'
;MTVDRIAAQQAALRDLYRAHVAPGTRYALVDFPDHANVGDSAIWLGEVTVLRDLTGRDPDYVSTWHDFDETAFRRAAPGGVLFLHGGGNLGDIWPHHQRFREAVLAIRDRPVVQLPQSIQFRV
;
A
#
# COMPACT_ATOMS: atom_id res chain seq x y z
N MET A 1 7.48 30.14 17.14
CA MET A 1 8.13 28.87 16.76
C MET A 1 7.62 28.47 15.40
N THR A 2 8.50 28.20 14.45
CA THR A 2 8.12 27.70 13.12
C THR A 2 7.73 26.23 13.27
N VAL A 3 6.53 25.85 12.83
CA VAL A 3 6.11 24.44 12.82
C VAL A 3 6.97 23.69 11.82
N ASP A 4 7.67 22.65 12.27
CA ASP A 4 8.30 21.69 11.37
C ASP A 4 7.19 20.90 10.65
N ARG A 5 6.94 21.28 9.39
CA ARG A 5 5.89 20.70 8.57
C ARG A 5 6.19 19.25 8.20
N ILE A 6 7.47 18.91 8.00
CA ILE A 6 7.87 17.55 7.64
C ILE A 6 7.62 16.61 8.81
N ALA A 7 8.07 16.99 10.01
CA ALA A 7 7.82 16.19 11.21
C ALA A 7 6.32 16.01 11.48
N ALA A 8 5.51 17.06 11.30
CA ALA A 8 4.06 16.98 11.46
C ALA A 8 3.40 16.03 10.45
N GLN A 9 3.80 16.07 9.17
CA GLN A 9 3.28 15.16 8.14
C GLN A 9 3.70 13.70 8.40
N GLN A 10 4.96 13.48 8.83
CA GLN A 10 5.44 12.15 9.19
C GLN A 10 4.68 11.57 10.39
N ALA A 11 4.37 12.38 11.40
CA ALA A 11 3.59 11.96 12.55
C ALA A 11 2.17 11.55 12.14
N ALA A 12 1.49 12.39 11.34
CA ALA A 12 0.15 12.10 10.84
C ALA A 12 0.12 10.81 9.99
N LEU A 13 1.11 10.60 9.12
CA LEU A 13 1.23 9.39 8.32
C LEU A 13 1.42 8.15 9.20
N ARG A 14 2.30 8.24 10.21
CA ARG A 14 2.52 7.12 11.15
C ARG A 14 1.26 6.76 11.92
N ASP A 15 0.48 7.74 12.36
CA ASP A 15 -0.78 7.50 13.07
C ASP A 15 -1.84 6.83 12.18
N LEU A 16 -1.93 7.23 10.91
CA LEU A 16 -2.79 6.56 9.92
C LEU A 16 -2.41 5.10 9.72
N TYR A 17 -1.11 4.80 9.58
CA TYR A 17 -0.65 3.43 9.35
C TYR A 17 -0.82 2.56 10.61
N ARG A 18 -0.56 3.12 11.80
CA ARG A 18 -0.73 2.43 13.08
C ARG A 18 -2.18 2.02 13.37
N ALA A 19 -3.16 2.66 12.74
CA ALA A 19 -4.56 2.22 12.83
C ALA A 19 -4.80 0.83 12.22
N HIS A 20 -3.88 0.34 11.38
CA HIS A 20 -4.04 -0.91 10.63
C HIS A 20 -3.03 -1.99 11.01
N VAL A 21 -1.92 -1.64 11.66
CA VAL A 21 -0.86 -2.59 12.03
C VAL A 21 -0.33 -2.35 13.44
N ALA A 22 0.24 -3.40 14.01
CA ALA A 22 0.98 -3.39 15.26
C ALA A 22 2.34 -4.10 15.08
N PRO A 23 3.25 -4.02 16.06
CA PRO A 23 4.47 -4.82 16.03
C PRO A 23 4.17 -6.31 15.81
N GLY A 24 4.88 -6.93 14.86
CA GLY A 24 4.70 -8.33 14.48
C GLY A 24 3.56 -8.59 13.47
N THR A 25 2.73 -7.60 13.12
CA THR A 25 1.68 -7.77 12.12
C THR A 25 2.28 -8.20 10.78
N ARG A 26 1.77 -9.31 10.24
CA ARG A 26 2.06 -9.75 8.87
C ARG A 26 1.32 -8.89 7.88
N TYR A 27 1.95 -8.61 6.75
CA TYR A 27 1.31 -7.81 5.71
C TYR A 27 1.85 -8.13 4.32
N ALA A 28 1.01 -7.86 3.33
CA ALA A 28 1.40 -7.78 1.94
C ALA A 28 1.27 -6.33 1.46
N LEU A 29 2.14 -5.92 0.56
CA LEU A 29 2.06 -4.63 -0.13
C LEU A 29 2.07 -4.93 -1.62
N VAL A 30 0.95 -4.67 -2.30
CA VAL A 30 0.75 -5.03 -3.71
C VAL A 30 0.51 -3.78 -4.56
N ASP A 31 0.49 -3.98 -5.87
CA ASP A 31 0.51 -2.91 -6.88
C ASP A 31 1.85 -2.18 -6.95
N PHE A 32 2.96 -2.94 -6.83
CA PHE A 32 4.32 -2.42 -6.96
C PHE A 32 4.49 -1.61 -8.26
N PRO A 33 5.01 -0.37 -8.19
CA PRO A 33 5.15 0.51 -9.35
C PRO A 33 6.37 0.11 -10.19
N ASP A 34 6.26 -0.98 -10.96
CA ASP A 34 7.29 -1.46 -11.88
C ASP A 34 7.34 -0.64 -13.18
N HIS A 35 7.74 0.63 -13.06
CA HIS A 35 7.91 1.53 -14.19
C HIS A 35 8.88 2.68 -13.87
N ALA A 36 9.21 3.48 -14.89
CA ALA A 36 10.28 4.48 -14.80
C ALA A 36 9.97 5.72 -13.94
N ASN A 37 8.80 5.82 -13.30
CA ASN A 37 8.47 6.99 -12.48
C ASN A 37 9.17 6.89 -11.11
N VAL A 38 10.23 7.68 -10.95
CA VAL A 38 10.99 7.76 -9.69
C VAL A 38 10.15 8.23 -8.50
N GLY A 39 9.06 8.96 -8.74
CA GLY A 39 8.14 9.41 -7.71
C GLY A 39 7.38 8.24 -7.07
N ASP A 40 6.88 7.31 -7.88
CA ASP A 40 6.15 6.14 -7.38
C ASP A 40 7.12 5.17 -6.68
N SER A 41 8.35 5.03 -7.19
CA SER A 41 9.41 4.32 -6.45
C SER A 41 9.74 4.97 -5.10
N ALA A 42 9.72 6.30 -5.00
CA ALA A 42 9.95 7.00 -3.73
C ALA A 42 8.78 6.82 -2.76
N ILE A 43 7.53 6.80 -3.25
CA ILE A 43 6.35 6.48 -2.45
C ILE A 43 6.49 5.06 -1.89
N TRP A 44 6.80 4.08 -2.74
CA TRP A 44 7.02 2.69 -2.34
C TRP A 44 8.03 2.56 -1.19
N LEU A 45 9.19 3.22 -1.33
CA LEU A 45 10.22 3.21 -0.29
C LEU A 45 9.73 3.84 1.03
N GLY A 46 8.93 4.90 0.94
CA GLY A 46 8.30 5.52 2.10
C GLY A 46 7.32 4.58 2.81
N GLU A 47 6.48 3.87 2.04
CA GLU A 47 5.51 2.90 2.55
C GLU A 47 6.21 1.75 3.27
N VAL A 48 7.21 1.13 2.62
CA VAL A 48 8.01 0.05 3.22
C VAL A 48 8.72 0.55 4.48
N THR A 49 9.26 1.77 4.48
CA THR A 49 9.94 2.33 5.65
C THR A 49 8.99 2.47 6.84
N VAL A 50 7.82 3.09 6.63
CA VAL A 50 6.83 3.29 7.70
C VAL A 50 6.26 1.96 8.20
N LEU A 51 5.93 1.04 7.29
CA LEU A 51 5.40 -0.27 7.67
C LEU A 51 6.44 -1.11 8.41
N ARG A 52 7.71 -1.09 7.97
CA ARG A 52 8.81 -1.77 8.66
C ARG A 52 9.05 -1.17 10.05
N ASP A 53 9.03 0.15 10.19
CA ASP A 53 9.17 0.82 11.49
C ASP A 53 8.06 0.39 12.48
N LEU A 54 6.82 0.27 12.00
CA LEU A 54 5.65 -0.02 12.84
C LEU A 54 5.49 -1.52 13.15
N THR A 55 5.82 -2.40 12.19
CA THR A 55 5.64 -3.85 12.32
C THR A 55 6.91 -4.57 12.76
N GLY A 56 8.08 -3.97 12.57
CA GLY A 56 9.38 -4.63 12.70
C GLY A 56 9.65 -5.67 11.60
N ARG A 57 8.96 -5.60 10.46
CA ARG A 57 8.99 -6.62 9.40
C ARG A 57 8.97 -6.02 8.00
N ASP A 58 9.61 -6.71 7.06
CA ASP A 58 9.40 -6.51 5.63
C ASP A 58 8.04 -7.07 5.18
N PRO A 59 7.52 -6.65 4.01
CA PRO A 59 6.31 -7.26 3.45
C PRO A 59 6.51 -8.76 3.26
N ASP A 60 5.56 -9.57 3.73
CA ASP A 60 5.61 -11.03 3.54
C ASP A 60 5.25 -11.41 2.08
N TYR A 61 4.56 -10.53 1.34
CA TYR A 61 4.24 -10.71 -0.07
C TYR A 61 4.21 -9.37 -0.82
N VAL A 62 4.70 -9.40 -2.06
CA VAL A 62 4.77 -8.25 -2.98
C VAL A 62 4.38 -8.72 -4.38
N SER A 63 3.62 -7.91 -5.10
CA SER A 63 3.36 -8.11 -6.53
C SER A 63 3.10 -6.78 -7.21
N THR A 64 3.24 -6.77 -8.53
CA THR A 64 2.62 -5.76 -9.39
C THR A 64 1.12 -6.10 -9.58
N TRP A 65 0.44 -5.32 -10.42
CA TRP A 65 -0.95 -5.59 -10.80
C TRP A 65 -1.13 -6.84 -11.69
N HIS A 66 -0.10 -7.25 -12.45
CA HIS A 66 -0.22 -8.28 -13.48
C HIS A 66 0.31 -9.67 -13.08
N ASP A 67 1.03 -9.76 -11.96
CA ASP A 67 1.61 -11.01 -11.43
C ASP A 67 1.11 -11.36 -10.02
N PHE A 68 0.01 -10.74 -9.58
CA PHE A 68 -0.63 -11.10 -8.31
C PHE A 68 -1.17 -12.53 -8.34
N ASP A 69 -0.68 -13.36 -7.42
CA ASP A 69 -1.12 -14.71 -7.17
C ASP A 69 -1.73 -14.78 -5.76
N GLU A 70 -3.06 -14.85 -5.71
CA GLU A 70 -3.81 -14.89 -4.45
C GLU A 70 -3.43 -16.10 -3.58
N THR A 71 -3.12 -17.25 -4.19
CA THR A 71 -2.73 -18.46 -3.47
C THR A 71 -1.36 -18.28 -2.83
N ALA A 72 -0.40 -17.71 -3.57
CA ALA A 72 0.92 -17.39 -3.04
C ALA A 72 0.84 -16.32 -1.94
N PHE A 73 0.06 -15.26 -2.15
CA PHE A 73 -0.23 -14.23 -1.15
C PHE A 73 -0.78 -14.83 0.15
N ARG A 74 -1.85 -15.65 0.07
CA ARG A 74 -2.50 -16.24 1.25
C ARG A 74 -1.56 -17.14 2.04
N ARG A 75 -0.66 -17.85 1.35
CA ARG A 75 0.37 -18.70 1.96
C ARG A 75 1.47 -17.88 2.64
N ALA A 76 1.92 -16.80 2.01
CA ALA A 76 3.01 -15.98 2.51
C ALA A 76 2.58 -15.05 3.67
N ALA A 77 1.39 -14.46 3.58
CA ALA A 77 0.82 -13.55 4.58
C ALA A 77 -0.50 -14.10 5.17
N PRO A 78 -0.48 -15.23 5.91
CA PRO A 78 -1.68 -15.81 6.49
C PRO A 78 -2.29 -14.85 7.52
N GLY A 79 -3.55 -14.45 7.31
CA GLY A 79 -4.25 -13.46 8.14
C GLY A 79 -3.64 -12.05 8.13
N GLY A 80 -2.64 -11.80 7.27
CA GLY A 80 -1.97 -10.50 7.19
C GLY A 80 -2.82 -9.43 6.50
N VAL A 81 -2.54 -8.18 6.81
CA VAL A 81 -3.19 -7.02 6.17
C VAL A 81 -2.73 -6.90 4.73
N LEU A 82 -3.65 -6.61 3.81
CA LEU A 82 -3.33 -6.39 2.40
C LEU A 82 -3.35 -4.89 2.08
N PHE A 83 -2.18 -4.33 1.83
CA PHE A 83 -2.02 -2.94 1.42
C PHE A 83 -1.94 -2.81 -0.10
N LEU A 84 -2.64 -1.83 -0.65
CA LEU A 84 -2.50 -1.38 -2.04
C LEU A 84 -1.64 -0.12 -2.07
N HIS A 85 -0.64 -0.08 -2.96
CA HIS A 85 0.24 1.06 -3.17
C HIS A 85 -0.51 2.40 -3.34
N GLY A 86 0.08 3.46 -2.80
CA GLY A 86 -0.36 4.84 -2.94
C GLY A 86 0.01 5.46 -4.30
N GLY A 87 0.01 6.80 -4.37
CA GLY A 87 0.37 7.53 -5.58
C GLY A 87 -0.83 8.06 -6.37
N GLY A 88 -0.77 7.99 -7.70
CA GLY A 88 -1.77 8.59 -8.60
C GLY A 88 -2.35 7.59 -9.60
N ASN A 89 -2.80 6.44 -9.11
CA ASN A 89 -3.26 5.31 -9.93
C ASN A 89 -4.71 4.88 -9.66
N LEU A 90 -5.48 5.71 -8.95
CA LEU A 90 -6.91 5.49 -8.69
C LEU A 90 -7.79 6.31 -9.62
N GLY A 91 -8.37 5.64 -10.62
CA GLY A 91 -9.20 6.30 -11.62
C GLY A 91 -9.20 5.63 -12.99
N ASP A 92 -9.85 6.29 -13.94
CA ASP A 92 -10.04 5.77 -15.32
C ASP A 92 -8.82 5.98 -16.23
N ILE A 93 -7.84 6.78 -15.79
CA ILE A 93 -6.62 7.06 -16.57
C ILE A 93 -5.74 5.81 -16.67
N TRP A 94 -5.71 5.00 -15.60
CA TRP A 94 -4.86 3.82 -15.48
C TRP A 94 -5.70 2.56 -15.23
N PRO A 95 -6.38 2.03 -16.26
CA PRO A 95 -7.43 1.02 -16.09
C PRO A 95 -6.94 -0.32 -15.54
N HIS A 96 -5.67 -0.68 -15.76
CA HIS A 96 -5.11 -1.92 -15.22
C HIS A 96 -4.97 -1.87 -13.69
N HIS A 97 -4.45 -0.77 -13.14
CA HIS A 97 -4.41 -0.53 -11.70
C HIS A 97 -5.81 -0.51 -11.09
N GLN A 98 -6.78 0.10 -11.76
CA GLN A 98 -8.17 0.13 -11.28
C GLN A 98 -8.82 -1.26 -11.26
N ARG A 99 -8.68 -2.05 -12.32
CA ARG A 99 -9.19 -3.43 -12.36
C ARG A 99 -8.53 -4.33 -11.32
N PHE A 100 -7.21 -4.17 -11.14
CA PHE A 100 -6.48 -4.90 -10.12
C PHE A 100 -6.97 -4.54 -8.71
N ARG A 101 -7.13 -3.25 -8.41
CA ARG A 101 -7.73 -2.76 -7.17
C ARG A 101 -9.11 -3.36 -6.93
N GLU A 102 -9.97 -3.42 -7.94
CA GLU A 102 -11.32 -4.02 -7.80
C GLU A 102 -11.25 -5.52 -7.49
N ALA A 103 -10.32 -6.26 -8.12
CA ALA A 103 -10.08 -7.66 -7.84
C ALA A 103 -9.56 -7.89 -6.40
N VAL A 104 -8.58 -7.10 -5.96
CA VAL A 104 -8.09 -7.10 -4.57
C VAL A 104 -9.20 -6.70 -3.60
N LEU A 105 -10.02 -5.73 -4.01
CA LEU A 105 -11.34 -5.36 -3.48
C LEU A 105 -12.06 -6.60 -2.95
N ALA A 106 -12.30 -7.58 -3.83
CA ALA A 106 -13.11 -8.77 -3.59
C ALA A 106 -12.64 -9.65 -2.41
N ILE A 107 -11.42 -9.49 -1.91
CA ILE A 107 -10.91 -10.19 -0.74
C ILE A 107 -11.56 -9.59 0.53
N ARG A 108 -12.43 -10.36 1.19
CA ARG A 108 -13.21 -9.89 2.36
C ARG A 108 -12.85 -10.54 3.69
N ASP A 109 -11.94 -11.52 3.71
CA ASP A 109 -11.58 -12.29 4.91
C ASP A 109 -10.53 -11.60 5.80
N ARG A 110 -10.08 -10.40 5.43
CA ARG A 110 -9.02 -9.65 6.10
C ARG A 110 -9.14 -8.16 5.79
N PRO A 111 -8.45 -7.28 6.53
CA PRO A 111 -8.35 -5.87 6.17
C PRO A 111 -7.63 -5.69 4.83
N VAL A 112 -8.25 -4.91 3.94
CA VAL A 112 -7.64 -4.38 2.72
C VAL A 112 -7.57 -2.87 2.87
N VAL A 113 -6.38 -2.29 2.70
CA VAL A 113 -6.13 -0.86 2.95
C VAL A 113 -5.52 -0.22 1.70
N GLN A 114 -6.23 0.77 1.14
CA GLN A 114 -5.69 1.64 0.10
C GLN A 114 -4.84 2.73 0.76
N LEU A 115 -3.55 2.77 0.43
CA LEU A 115 -2.64 3.82 0.89
C LEU A 115 -2.92 5.16 0.18
N PRO A 116 -2.39 6.30 0.68
CA PRO A 116 -2.76 7.64 0.20
C PRO A 116 -2.67 7.79 -1.32
N GLN A 117 -3.76 8.28 -1.93
CA GLN A 117 -3.95 8.37 -3.38
C GLN A 117 -4.40 9.76 -3.83
N SER A 118 -3.95 10.15 -5.02
CA SER A 118 -4.65 11.11 -5.87
C SER A 118 -5.71 10.37 -6.69
N ILE A 119 -6.95 10.87 -6.69
CA ILE A 119 -8.11 10.16 -7.25
C ILE A 119 -8.73 10.98 -8.38
N GLN A 120 -8.97 10.36 -9.55
CA GLN A 120 -9.63 11.03 -10.67
C GLN A 120 -10.46 10.08 -11.54
N PHE A 121 -11.77 10.34 -11.65
CA PHE A 121 -12.66 9.68 -12.61
C PHE A 121 -13.13 10.69 -13.67
N ARG A 122 -13.21 10.26 -14.93
CA ARG A 122 -13.81 11.06 -16.00
C ARG A 122 -15.21 10.49 -16.24
N VAL A 123 -16.16 10.99 -15.47
CA VAL A 123 -17.59 10.65 -15.58
C VAL A 123 -18.17 11.22 -16.86
#